data_AF-A0A924PIG5-F1
#
_entry.id   AF-A0A924PIG5-F1
#
_cell.length_a   1.000
_cell.length_b   1.000
_cell.length_c   1.000
_cell.angle_alpha   90.00
_cell.angle_beta   90.00
_cell.angle_gamma   90.00
#
_symmetry.space_group_name_H-M   'P 1'
#
loop_
_entity.id
_entity.type
_entity.pdbx_description
1 polymer ?
#
loop_
_entity_poly.entity_id
_entity_poly.type
_entity_poly.pdbx_seq_one_letter_code
_entity_poly.pdbx_strand_id
1 'polypeptide(L)'
;VPINLLTQVEGTPLHGTEDLDPIEFVRTIAAARITMPNSFVRLSAGRQSMHEGIQALCFIAGANSIFYGEKLLTTGNPEAATDKKLFAKLGINKI
;
A
#
# COMPACT_ATOMS: atom_id res chain seq x y z
N VAL A 1 4.23 11.18 2.88
CA VAL A 1 5.21 10.31 2.19
C VAL A 1 4.50 9.15 1.54
N PRO A 2 4.10 9.28 0.26
CA PRO A 2 3.52 8.16 -0.48
C PRO A 2 4.59 7.14 -0.84
N ILE A 3 4.28 5.86 -0.62
CA ILE A 3 5.09 4.73 -1.10
C ILE A 3 4.20 3.92 -2.03
N ASN A 4 4.64 3.80 -3.28
CA ASN A 4 3.96 3.07 -4.35
C ASN A 4 4.71 1.77 -4.61
N LEU A 5 3.98 0.67 -4.73
CA LEU A 5 4.51 -0.53 -5.37
C LEU A 5 4.39 -0.36 -6.89
N LEU A 6 5.45 -0.72 -7.62
CA LEU A 6 5.47 -0.63 -9.08
C LEU A 6 4.28 -1.39 -9.66
N THR A 7 3.44 -0.68 -10.44
CA THR A 7 2.43 -1.32 -11.27
C THR A 7 2.99 -1.42 -12.68
N GLN A 8 3.31 -2.63 -13.09
CA GLN A 8 3.83 -2.88 -14.43
C GLN A 8 2.74 -2.63 -15.46
N VAL A 9 3.06 -1.88 -16.52
CA VAL A 9 2.14 -1.54 -17.61
C VAL A 9 2.79 -1.93 -18.92
N GLU A 10 2.11 -2.72 -19.74
CA GLU A 10 2.60 -3.13 -21.06
C GLU A 10 3.01 -1.91 -21.89
N GLY A 11 4.16 -2.00 -22.56
CA GLY A 11 4.75 -0.90 -23.31
C GLY A 11 5.62 0.07 -22.49
N THR A 12 5.72 -0.10 -21.17
CA THR A 12 6.70 0.65 -20.35
C THR A 12 8.02 -0.10 -20.23
N PRO A 13 9.18 0.59 -20.09
CA PRO A 13 10.49 -0.08 -19.95
C PRO A 13 10.62 -0.98 -18.72
N LEU A 14 9.77 -0.79 -17.70
CA LEU A 14 9.74 -1.58 -16.48
C LEU A 14 8.73 -2.73 -16.53
N HIS A 15 8.11 -2.97 -17.69
CA HIS A 15 7.27 -4.14 -17.88
C HIS A 15 8.13 -5.40 -18.06
N GLY A 16 7.76 -6.48 -17.38
CA GLY A 16 8.49 -7.75 -17.38
C GLY A 16 9.67 -7.80 -16.40
N THR A 17 9.85 -6.79 -15.55
CA THR A 17 10.83 -6.85 -14.45
C THR A 17 10.36 -7.78 -13.35
N GLU A 18 11.30 -8.31 -12.57
CA GLU A 18 10.96 -9.13 -11.39
C GLU A 18 10.12 -8.35 -10.39
N ASP A 19 9.16 -9.05 -9.77
CA ASP A 19 8.35 -8.49 -8.70
C ASP A 19 9.18 -8.31 -7.42
N LEU A 20 8.92 -7.21 -6.72
CA LEU A 20 9.55 -6.95 -5.42
C LEU A 20 9.05 -7.95 -4.37
N ASP A 21 9.96 -8.47 -3.53
CA ASP A 21 9.58 -9.25 -2.35
C ASP A 21 8.61 -8.42 -1.48
N PRO A 22 7.39 -8.92 -1.19
CA PRO A 22 6.43 -8.22 -0.35
C PRO A 22 6.98 -7.80 1.02
N ILE A 23 7.92 -8.56 1.59
CA ILE A 23 8.55 -8.23 2.88
C ILE A 23 9.52 -7.05 2.74
N GLU A 24 10.20 -6.91 1.60
CA GLU A 24 11.02 -5.74 1.33
C GLU A 24 10.17 -4.46 1.22
N PHE A 25 8.99 -4.58 0.63
CA PHE A 25 8.04 -3.48 0.60
C PHE A 25 7.57 -3.07 2.01
N VAL A 26 7.22 -4.05 2.87
CA VAL A 26 6.88 -3.80 4.28
C VAL A 26 8.05 -3.15 5.02
N ARG A 27 9.29 -3.60 4.78
CA ARG A 27 10.51 -3.02 5.37
C ARG A 27 10.69 -1.56 4.96
N THR A 28 10.38 -1.22 3.71
CA THR A 28 10.42 0.15 3.20
C THR A 28 9.43 1.06 3.94
N ILE A 29 8.22 0.56 4.22
CA ILE A 29 7.23 1.29 5.04
C ILE A 29 7.77 1.51 6.47
N ALA A 30 8.35 0.48 7.09
CA ALA A 30 8.91 0.59 8.43
C ALA A 30 10.06 1.62 8.49
N ALA A 31 10.97 1.57 7.51
CA ALA A 31 12.06 2.52 7.39
C ALA A 31 11.53 3.96 7.26
N ALA A 32 10.50 4.18 6.44
CA ALA A 32 9.88 5.49 6.29
C ALA A 32 9.21 5.98 7.60
N ARG A 33 8.52 5.11 8.34
CA ARG A 33 7.95 5.46 9.65
C ARG A 33 9.04 5.85 10.66
N ILE A 34 10.11 5.06 10.76
CA ILE A 34 11.19 5.30 11.73
C ILE A 34 11.92 6.61 11.42
N THR A 35 12.24 6.84 10.15
CA THR A 35 13.00 8.03 9.72
C THR A 35 12.15 9.31 9.72
N MET A 36 10.82 9.18 9.57
CA MET A 36 9.90 10.32 9.49
C MET A 36 8.70 10.13 10.45
N PRO A 37 8.92 10.15 11.78
CA PRO A 37 7.93 9.72 12.77
C PRO A 37 6.63 10.54 12.77
N ASN A 38 6.70 11.82 12.41
CA ASN A 38 5.53 12.72 12.39
C ASN A 38 4.82 12.77 11.03
N SER A 39 5.35 12.08 10.02
CA SER A 39 4.77 12.10 8.67
C SER A 39 3.60 11.12 8.53
N PHE A 40 2.66 11.46 7.66
CA PHE A 40 1.73 10.49 7.10
C PHE A 40 2.46 9.62 6.08
N VAL A 41 2.61 8.34 6.38
CA VAL A 41 3.16 7.33 5.45
C VAL A 41 1.99 6.70 4.73
N ARG A 42 1.89 6.94 3.42
CA ARG A 42 0.73 6.55 2.61
C ARG A 42 1.02 5.30 1.79
N LEU A 43 0.35 4.21 2.13
CA LEU A 43 0.29 3.01 1.30
C LEU A 43 -0.61 3.32 0.09
N SER A 44 0.00 3.44 -1.08
CA SER A 44 -0.62 4.10 -2.25
C SER A 44 -0.90 3.13 -3.40
N ALA A 45 -0.17 3.20 -4.53
CA ALA A 45 -0.38 2.34 -5.69
C ALA A 45 0.10 0.89 -5.45
N GLY A 46 -0.51 -0.06 -6.16
CA GLY A 46 -0.19 -1.49 -6.10
C GLY A 46 -0.85 -2.25 -4.94
N ARG A 47 -1.71 -1.62 -4.13
CA ARG A 47 -2.46 -2.31 -3.08
C ARG A 47 -3.37 -3.42 -3.60
N GLN A 48 -3.92 -3.25 -4.80
CA GLN A 48 -4.85 -4.22 -5.38
C GLN A 48 -4.18 -5.59 -5.64
N SER A 49 -2.88 -5.62 -5.95
CA SER A 49 -2.12 -6.86 -6.13
C SER A 49 -1.57 -7.43 -4.82
N MET A 50 -1.66 -6.71 -3.70
CA MET A 50 -1.17 -7.18 -2.41
C MET A 50 -2.20 -8.07 -1.71
N HIS A 51 -1.76 -9.23 -1.23
CA HIS A 51 -2.54 -10.07 -0.32
C HIS A 51 -2.91 -9.31 0.97
N GLU A 52 -4.08 -9.64 1.54
CA GLU A 52 -4.62 -9.01 2.76
C GLU A 52 -3.58 -8.98 3.91
N GLY A 53 -2.85 -10.08 4.11
CA GLY A 53 -1.83 -10.19 5.16
C GLY A 53 -0.66 -9.22 4.98
N ILE A 54 -0.23 -8.96 3.73
CA ILE A 54 0.82 -7.98 3.44
C ILE A 54 0.33 -6.56 3.71
N GLN A 55 -0.90 -6.25 3.32
CA GLN A 55 -1.49 -4.94 3.65
C GLN A 55 -1.57 -4.73 5.16
N ALA A 56 -1.98 -5.75 5.92
CA ALA A 56 -1.98 -5.70 7.37
C ALA A 56 -0.58 -5.42 7.94
N LEU A 57 0.45 -6.10 7.43
CA LEU A 57 1.84 -5.84 7.83
C LEU A 57 2.28 -4.42 7.50
N CYS A 58 1.89 -3.85 6.37
CA CYS A 58 2.18 -2.45 6.03
C CYS A 58 1.57 -1.47 7.05
N PHE A 59 0.34 -1.71 7.51
CA PHE A 59 -0.27 -0.87 8.56
C PHE A 59 0.44 -1.02 9.90
N ILE A 60 0.80 -2.25 10.29
CA ILE A 60 1.59 -2.51 11.51
C ILE A 60 2.97 -1.86 11.42
N ALA A 61 3.61 -1.89 10.25
CA ALA A 61 4.90 -1.26 9.99
C ALA A 61 4.87 0.28 10.06
N GLY A 62 3.68 0.89 10.02
CA GLY A 62 3.49 2.31 10.27
C GLY A 62 2.85 3.10 9.13
N ALA A 63 2.34 2.45 8.08
CA ALA A 63 1.46 3.13 7.13
C ALA A 63 0.18 3.60 7.85
N ASN A 64 -0.22 4.84 7.63
CA ASN A 64 -1.39 5.45 8.28
C ASN A 64 -2.22 6.32 7.33
N SER A 65 -2.08 6.10 6.03
CA SER A 65 -2.87 6.76 5.00
C SER A 65 -2.99 5.84 3.78
N ILE A 66 -4.12 5.90 3.09
CA ILE A 66 -4.37 5.19 1.82
C ILE A 66 -5.11 6.11 0.83
N PHE A 67 -5.08 5.76 -0.45
CA PHE A 67 -6.09 6.24 -1.40
C PHE A 67 -7.38 5.43 -1.25
N TYR A 68 -8.51 6.14 -1.18
CA TYR A 68 -9.84 5.55 -1.02
C TYR A 68 -10.71 5.95 -2.21
N GLY A 69 -11.25 4.96 -2.92
CA GLY A 69 -11.98 5.14 -4.18
C GLY A 69 -11.77 3.96 -5.11
N GLU A 70 -12.47 3.93 -6.25
CA GLU A 70 -12.46 2.79 -7.17
C GLU A 70 -11.22 2.76 -8.09
N LYS A 71 -10.60 3.93 -8.31
CA LYS A 71 -9.44 4.09 -9.20
C LYS A 71 -8.42 5.04 -8.60
N LEU A 72 -7.16 4.84 -8.95
CA LEU A 72 -6.11 5.85 -8.76
C LEU A 72 -6.13 6.82 -9.96
N LEU A 73 -5.00 6.99 -10.65
CA LEU A 73 -4.91 7.81 -11.86
C LEU A 73 -5.28 7.01 -13.11
N THR A 74 -4.65 5.85 -13.31
CA THR A 74 -4.84 5.00 -14.49
C THR A 74 -5.13 3.54 -14.14
N THR A 75 -4.85 3.11 -12.92
CA THR A 75 -4.96 1.72 -12.43
C THR A 75 -6.08 1.57 -11.40
N GLY A 76 -6.59 0.34 -11.26
CA GLY A 76 -7.59 0.01 -10.25
C GLY A 76 -7.07 0.21 -8.82
N ASN A 77 -7.99 0.44 -7.89
CA ASN A 77 -7.72 0.58 -6.47
C ASN A 77 -8.57 -0.46 -5.70
N PRO A 78 -8.16 -0.93 -4.50
CA PRO A 78 -9.03 -1.78 -3.69
C PRO A 78 -10.41 -1.15 -3.49
N GLU A 79 -11.45 -1.97 -3.59
CA GLU A 79 -12.80 -1.52 -3.33
C GLU A 79 -12.93 -0.99 -1.90
N ALA A 80 -13.65 0.12 -1.76
CA ALA A 80 -13.98 0.75 -0.49
C ALA A 80 -14.52 -0.24 0.57
N ALA A 81 -15.26 -1.27 0.15
CA ALA A 81 -15.80 -2.30 1.03
C ALA A 81 -14.71 -3.23 1.59
N THR A 82 -13.70 -3.57 0.78
CA THR A 82 -12.56 -4.41 1.19
C THR A 82 -11.71 -3.69 2.23
N ASP A 83 -11.44 -2.40 2.02
CA ASP A 83 -10.70 -1.57 2.97
C ASP A 83 -11.40 -1.48 4.33
N LYS A 84 -12.73 -1.28 4.32
CA LYS A 84 -13.53 -1.28 5.55
C LYS A 84 -13.45 -2.59 6.31
N LYS A 85 -13.53 -3.74 5.62
CA LYS A 85 -13.44 -5.07 6.24
C LYS A 85 -12.07 -5.30 6.86
N LEU A 86 -11.00 -4.94 6.15
CA LEU A 86 -9.63 -5.07 6.66
C LEU A 86 -9.42 -4.19 7.89
N PHE A 87 -9.86 -2.92 7.84
CA PHE A 87 -9.72 -2.01 8.97
C PHE A 87 -10.48 -2.49 10.20
N ALA A 88 -11.69 -3.03 10.02
CA ALA A 88 -12.45 -3.63 11.12
C ALA A 88 -11.70 -4.83 11.75
N LYS A 89 -11.09 -5.71 10.94
CA LYS A 89 -10.29 -6.84 11.43
C LYS A 89 -9.06 -6.38 12.23
N LEU A 90 -8.42 -5.29 11.80
CA LEU A 90 -7.19 -4.77 12.41
C LEU A 90 -7.44 -3.77 13.55
N GLY A 91 -8.70 -3.42 13.83
CA GLY A 91 -9.03 -2.39 14.82
C GLY A 91 -8.59 -0.97 14.42
N ILE A 92 -8.41 -0.72 13.12
CA ILE A 92 -8.01 0.59 12.60
C ILE A 92 -9.25 1.46 12.45
N ASN A 93 -9.33 2.52 13.24
CA ASN A 93 -10.43 3.47 13.19
C ASN A 93 -10.08 4.68 12.30
N LYS A 94 -11.11 5.31 11.73
CA LYS A 94 -10.94 6.65 11.15
C LYS A 94 -10.59 7.62 12.28
N ILE A 95 -9.52 8.40 12.08
CA ILE A 95 -9.27 9.64 12.83
C ILE A 95 -10.01 10.76 12.09
#